data_AF-A0AAW7CP50-F1
#
_entry.id   AF-A0AAW7CP50-F1
#
_cell.length_a   1.000
_cell.length_b   1.000
_cell.length_c   1.000
_cell.angle_alpha   90.00
_cell.angle_beta   90.00
_cell.angle_gamma   90.00
#
_symmetry.space_group_name_H-M   'P 1'
#
loop_
_entity.id
_entity.type
_entity.pdbx_description
1 polymer ?
#
loop_
_entity_poly.entity_id
_entity_poly.type
_entity_poly.pdbx_seq_one_letter_code
_entity_poly.pdbx_strand_id
1 'polypeptide(L)'
;MINVSRLYIHPVKSMKGIRLSHAFARESGFTFDRDFMITTPEGTFITARKFPALLCFIPTVMANGIYIQAPDGEGIAITYQDFETTLQPTEVWGNHFTAYVAPDEINQWFSRYLKMAVQLRWTGEKSTRRVKKSPETAVSFADGYPYLLINEASFQYLQQRCPASINIEQFRGNILITGAKPFEEDTWQTIRIGSVVMDLMKPCSRCIMTTISIDKGVKHPNTEPLATLQTFRSDEKGDVDFGQNVIIRQTGIIRVGDTVEVLAYKKAKQYLVTTPVETQSTPMVKNTQEQAVSIEFNGEVFEGNNQEVLLEQLENNGYAIPYSCRAGLCGSCVIQLDEGDVNALKAGAIKRSGKILACSCVPSGNVKLSLNRK
;
A
#
# COMPACT_ATOMS: atom_id res chain seq x y z
N MET A 1 -24.14 -19.22 -6.49
CA MET A 1 -24.35 -17.87 -7.03
C MET A 1 -23.33 -16.94 -6.37
N ILE A 2 -22.65 -16.09 -7.14
CA ILE A 2 -21.64 -15.17 -6.62
C ILE A 2 -22.33 -13.88 -6.19
N ASN A 3 -22.06 -13.38 -4.99
CA ASN A 3 -22.70 -12.18 -4.45
C ASN A 3 -21.70 -11.26 -3.75
N VAL A 4 -22.00 -9.96 -3.68
CA VAL A 4 -21.28 -8.99 -2.86
C VAL A 4 -21.53 -9.29 -1.38
N SER A 5 -20.50 -9.63 -0.61
CA SER A 5 -20.60 -9.93 0.81
C SER A 5 -20.35 -8.69 1.68
N ARG A 6 -19.42 -7.82 1.28
CA ARG A 6 -19.07 -6.60 2.03
C ARG A 6 -18.60 -5.50 1.08
N LEU A 7 -18.86 -4.26 1.49
CA LEU A 7 -18.36 -3.07 0.83
C LEU A 7 -17.56 -2.23 1.83
N TYR A 8 -16.45 -1.65 1.38
CA TYR A 8 -15.64 -0.75 2.18
C TYR A 8 -15.20 0.47 1.39
N ILE A 9 -15.09 1.58 2.12
CA ILE A 9 -14.32 2.76 1.73
C ILE A 9 -13.22 3.02 2.76
N HIS A 10 -12.17 3.71 2.34
CA HIS A 10 -11.12 4.19 3.22
C HIS A 10 -10.92 5.69 2.95
N PRO A 11 -11.67 6.58 3.64
CA PRO A 11 -11.76 7.97 3.25
C PRO A 11 -10.44 8.71 3.17
N VAL A 12 -9.57 8.43 4.14
CA VAL A 12 -8.19 8.91 4.14
C VAL A 12 -7.26 7.76 3.79
N LYS A 13 -6.37 7.99 2.82
CA LYS A 13 -5.34 7.02 2.43
C LYS A 13 -4.57 6.57 3.68
N SER A 14 -4.50 5.26 3.87
CA SER A 14 -3.81 4.60 5.00
C SER A 14 -4.47 4.68 6.38
N MET A 15 -5.68 5.24 6.51
CA MET A 15 -6.45 5.18 7.75
C MET A 15 -7.44 4.00 7.78
N LYS A 16 -8.17 3.85 8.91
CA LYS A 16 -9.16 2.79 9.11
C LYS A 16 -10.26 2.85 8.03
N GLY A 17 -10.71 1.68 7.59
CA GLY A 17 -11.78 1.55 6.61
C GLY A 17 -13.16 1.61 7.28
N ILE A 18 -14.16 2.05 6.53
CA ILE A 18 -15.57 2.08 6.93
C ILE A 18 -16.30 1.02 6.12
N ARG A 19 -17.00 0.12 6.82
CA ARG A 19 -17.87 -0.87 6.18
C ARG A 19 -19.20 -0.22 5.79
N LEU A 20 -19.67 -0.51 4.59
CA LEU A 20 -20.91 0.03 4.03
C LEU A 20 -21.92 -1.07 3.72
N SER A 21 -23.20 -0.72 3.72
CA SER A 21 -24.29 -1.56 3.19
C SER A 21 -24.51 -1.35 1.69
N HIS A 22 -24.19 -0.16 1.19
CA HIS A 22 -24.24 0.21 -0.22
C HIS A 22 -23.29 1.38 -0.49
N ALA A 23 -22.90 1.56 -1.75
CA ALA A 23 -22.04 2.66 -2.17
C ALA A 23 -22.32 3.05 -3.62
N PHE A 24 -22.15 4.34 -3.93
CA PHE A 24 -22.17 4.83 -5.30
C PHE A 24 -20.79 4.64 -5.93
N ALA A 25 -20.74 3.81 -6.97
CA ALA A 25 -19.55 3.55 -7.76
C ALA A 25 -19.39 4.67 -8.81
N ARG A 26 -18.28 5.43 -8.72
CA ARG A 26 -17.85 6.43 -9.71
C ARG A 26 -16.51 6.02 -10.32
N GLU A 27 -16.09 6.70 -11.39
CA GLU A 27 -14.86 6.37 -12.12
C GLU A 27 -13.63 6.32 -11.21
N SER A 28 -13.52 7.24 -10.24
CA SER A 28 -12.39 7.38 -9.33
C SER A 28 -12.40 6.47 -8.08
N GLY A 29 -13.45 5.67 -7.89
CA GLY A 29 -13.62 4.75 -6.75
C GLY A 29 -15.03 4.84 -6.20
N PHE A 30 -15.33 4.24 -5.06
CA PHE A 30 -16.57 4.58 -4.37
C PHE A 30 -16.56 6.06 -3.95
N THR A 31 -17.72 6.69 -3.82
CA THR A 31 -17.81 8.03 -3.22
C THR A 31 -17.12 8.03 -1.86
N PHE A 32 -16.30 9.06 -1.60
CA PHE A 32 -15.47 9.20 -0.40
C PHE A 32 -14.31 8.22 -0.30
N ASP A 33 -13.98 7.42 -1.31
CA ASP A 33 -12.90 6.46 -1.20
C ASP A 33 -11.52 7.05 -1.55
N ARG A 34 -10.65 7.17 -0.53
CA ARG A 34 -9.32 7.78 -0.61
C ARG A 34 -9.35 9.18 -1.24
N ASP A 35 -10.38 9.96 -0.95
CA ASP A 35 -10.45 11.38 -1.37
C ASP A 35 -9.51 12.27 -0.55
N PHE A 36 -9.04 11.76 0.59
CA PHE A 36 -8.08 12.44 1.43
C PHE A 36 -6.76 11.69 1.57
N MET A 37 -5.66 12.41 1.83
CA MET A 37 -4.34 11.84 2.06
C MET A 37 -3.50 12.76 2.94
N ILE A 38 -2.65 12.16 3.79
CA ILE A 38 -1.61 12.90 4.51
C ILE A 38 -0.36 12.98 3.63
N THR A 39 0.26 14.15 3.55
CA THR A 39 1.51 14.38 2.80
C THR A 39 2.53 15.10 3.66
N THR A 40 3.78 15.13 3.22
CA THR A 40 4.74 16.18 3.64
C THR A 40 4.31 17.53 3.04
N PRO A 41 4.87 18.68 3.50
CA PRO A 41 4.57 19.99 2.93
C PRO A 41 4.86 20.08 1.41
N GLU A 42 5.84 19.33 0.92
CA GLU A 42 6.22 19.25 -0.49
C GLU A 42 5.23 18.44 -1.35
N GLY A 43 4.21 17.86 -0.73
CA GLY A 43 3.18 17.07 -1.41
C GLY A 43 3.53 15.59 -1.60
N THR A 44 4.60 15.10 -0.96
CA THR A 44 4.97 13.67 -0.98
C THR A 44 4.03 12.89 -0.08
N PHE A 45 3.44 11.82 -0.61
CA PHE A 45 2.45 11.01 0.11
C PHE A 45 3.03 10.30 1.34
N ILE A 46 2.29 10.32 2.45
CA ILE A 46 2.61 9.57 3.68
C ILE A 46 1.66 8.37 3.79
N THR A 47 2.21 7.19 4.09
CA THR A 47 1.39 5.97 4.23
C THR A 47 1.72 5.17 5.47
N ALA A 48 0.80 4.28 5.85
CA ALA A 48 0.96 3.38 6.97
C ALA A 48 2.11 2.37 6.80
N ARG A 49 2.74 2.27 5.61
CA ARG A 49 3.95 1.46 5.45
C ARG A 49 5.15 2.06 6.18
N LYS A 50 5.23 3.39 6.20
CA LYS A 50 6.22 4.16 6.96
C LYS A 50 5.67 4.57 8.33
N PHE A 51 4.39 4.97 8.41
CA PHE A 51 3.74 5.40 9.66
C PHE A 51 2.51 4.55 10.01
N PRO A 52 2.70 3.31 10.47
CA PRO A 52 1.61 2.37 10.78
C PRO A 52 0.50 2.92 11.68
N ALA A 53 0.82 3.86 12.58
CA ALA A 53 -0.12 4.54 13.45
C ALA A 53 -1.30 5.22 12.71
N LEU A 54 -1.13 5.56 11.43
CA LEU A 54 -2.22 6.08 10.58
C LEU A 54 -3.43 5.14 10.55
N LEU A 55 -3.23 3.81 10.63
CA LEU A 55 -4.32 2.84 10.64
C LEU A 55 -5.23 2.95 11.86
N CYS A 56 -4.72 3.52 12.95
CA CYS A 56 -5.45 3.68 14.20
C CYS A 56 -6.32 4.94 14.22
N PHE A 57 -6.21 5.82 13.22
CA PHE A 57 -7.13 6.95 13.04
C PHE A 57 -8.45 6.46 12.45
N ILE A 58 -9.55 6.96 13.00
CA ILE A 58 -10.91 6.56 12.65
C ILE A 58 -11.60 7.70 11.89
N PRO A 59 -11.65 7.65 10.55
CA PRO A 59 -12.40 8.61 9.76
C PRO A 59 -13.90 8.31 9.83
N THR A 60 -14.71 9.36 9.83
CA THR A 60 -16.17 9.35 9.69
C THR A 60 -16.57 10.38 8.65
N VAL A 61 -17.27 9.95 7.61
CA VAL A 61 -17.73 10.83 6.53
C VAL A 61 -18.88 11.70 7.02
N MET A 62 -18.86 12.99 6.68
CA MET A 62 -19.93 13.94 6.89
C MET A 62 -20.42 14.49 5.55
N ALA A 63 -21.62 15.06 5.52
CA ALA A 63 -22.18 15.62 4.28
C ALA A 63 -21.33 16.76 3.68
N ASN A 64 -20.67 17.54 4.53
CA ASN A 64 -19.85 18.70 4.16
C ASN A 64 -18.35 18.49 4.44
N GLY A 65 -17.89 17.27 4.68
CA GLY A 65 -16.48 17.03 4.99
C GLY A 65 -16.21 15.69 5.67
N ILE A 66 -15.28 15.70 6.63
CA ILE A 66 -14.82 14.50 7.33
C ILE A 66 -14.51 14.81 8.80
N TYR A 67 -14.94 13.93 9.69
CA TYR A 67 -14.48 13.91 11.07
C TYR A 67 -13.43 12.82 11.23
N ILE A 68 -12.33 13.10 11.93
CA ILE A 68 -11.26 12.13 12.14
C ILE A 68 -10.97 12.07 13.64
N GLN A 69 -11.08 10.87 14.21
CA GLN A 69 -10.68 10.59 15.59
C GLN A 69 -9.28 9.99 15.61
N ALA A 70 -8.41 10.52 16.47
CA ALA A 70 -7.08 10.01 16.76
C ALA A 70 -7.12 8.85 17.78
N PRO A 71 -6.02 8.09 17.93
CA PRO A 71 -5.99 6.92 18.82
C PRO A 71 -6.18 7.23 20.32
N ASP A 72 -5.92 8.46 20.74
CA ASP A 72 -6.12 8.94 22.13
C ASP A 72 -7.57 9.38 22.39
N GLY A 73 -8.43 9.37 21.37
CA GLY A 73 -9.83 9.75 21.46
C GLY A 73 -10.12 11.21 21.09
N GLU A 74 -9.10 12.08 20.94
CA GLU A 74 -9.28 13.42 20.38
C GLU A 74 -9.78 13.31 18.94
N GLY A 75 -10.52 14.32 18.48
CA GLY A 75 -10.96 14.35 17.10
C GLY A 75 -11.10 15.74 16.55
N ILE A 76 -11.11 15.81 15.23
CA ILE A 76 -11.15 17.05 14.48
C ILE A 76 -12.17 16.92 13.34
N ALA A 77 -13.01 17.94 13.19
CA ALA A 77 -13.94 18.06 12.08
C ALA A 77 -13.32 19.00 11.03
N ILE A 78 -13.31 18.56 9.77
CA ILE A 78 -12.81 19.34 8.64
C ILE A 78 -13.91 19.40 7.60
N THR A 79 -14.34 20.61 7.24
CA THR A 79 -15.31 20.85 6.17
C THR A 79 -14.60 21.08 4.84
N TYR A 80 -15.29 20.85 3.73
CA TYR A 80 -14.76 21.15 2.39
C TYR A 80 -14.45 22.64 2.19
N GLN A 81 -15.12 23.53 2.94
CA GLN A 81 -14.91 24.97 2.87
C GLN A 81 -13.67 25.43 3.63
N ASP A 82 -13.15 24.60 4.55
CA ASP A 82 -11.94 24.90 5.29
C ASP A 82 -10.71 24.81 4.39
N PHE A 83 -10.75 23.97 3.35
CA PHE A 83 -9.63 23.78 2.44
C PHE A 83 -9.33 25.05 1.64
N GLU A 84 -8.04 25.31 1.42
CA GLU A 84 -7.60 26.40 0.55
C GLU A 84 -8.24 26.28 -0.83
N THR A 85 -8.55 27.41 -1.47
CA THR A 85 -9.15 27.42 -2.81
C THR A 85 -8.14 27.12 -3.93
N THR A 86 -6.85 27.22 -3.63
CA THR A 86 -5.77 27.01 -4.60
C THR A 86 -5.31 25.56 -4.56
N LEU A 87 -5.32 24.92 -5.71
CA LEU A 87 -4.79 23.57 -5.89
C LEU A 87 -3.26 23.56 -5.80
N GLN A 88 -2.69 22.69 -4.97
CA GLN A 88 -1.26 22.55 -4.76
C GLN A 88 -0.72 21.24 -5.36
N PRO A 89 0.52 21.22 -5.90
CA PRO A 89 1.14 19.99 -6.43
C PRO A 89 1.27 18.89 -5.39
N THR A 90 1.09 17.64 -5.80
CA THR A 90 1.28 16.43 -4.99
C THR A 90 1.58 15.23 -5.90
N GLU A 91 2.05 14.14 -5.34
CA GLU A 91 2.30 12.92 -6.11
C GLU A 91 1.92 11.64 -5.36
N VAL A 92 1.62 10.60 -6.13
CA VAL A 92 1.43 9.24 -5.64
C VAL A 92 2.06 8.28 -6.65
N TRP A 93 3.20 7.69 -6.28
CA TRP A 93 3.96 6.74 -7.10
C TRP A 93 4.49 7.30 -8.43
N GLY A 94 5.04 8.52 -8.41
CA GLY A 94 5.52 9.21 -9.59
C GLY A 94 4.41 9.75 -10.50
N ASN A 95 3.14 9.58 -10.12
CA ASN A 95 2.02 10.24 -10.78
C ASN A 95 1.76 11.57 -10.09
N HIS A 96 2.05 12.67 -10.80
CA HIS A 96 1.98 14.04 -10.32
C HIS A 96 0.65 14.67 -10.71
N PHE A 97 0.02 15.34 -9.77
CA PHE A 97 -1.31 15.96 -9.92
C PHE A 97 -1.47 17.04 -8.84
N THR A 98 -2.68 17.57 -8.67
CA THR A 98 -2.94 18.62 -7.70
C THR A 98 -4.08 18.27 -6.74
N ALA A 99 -4.03 18.85 -5.55
CA ALA A 99 -5.04 18.67 -4.51
C ALA A 99 -5.14 19.92 -3.62
N TYR A 100 -6.27 20.09 -2.94
CA TYR A 100 -6.46 21.14 -1.96
C TYR A 100 -5.75 20.79 -0.65
N VAL A 101 -5.30 21.80 0.07
CA VAL A 101 -4.58 21.66 1.35
C VAL A 101 -5.47 22.17 2.48
N ALA A 102 -5.51 21.44 3.59
CA ALA A 102 -6.26 21.85 4.78
C ALA A 102 -5.54 23.01 5.50
N PRO A 103 -6.23 23.82 6.33
CA PRO A 103 -5.63 24.90 7.10
C PRO A 103 -4.51 24.44 8.04
N ASP A 104 -3.65 25.38 8.43
CA ASP A 104 -2.52 25.15 9.33
C ASP A 104 -2.93 24.51 10.66
N GLU A 105 -4.06 24.90 11.25
CA GLU A 105 -4.57 24.31 12.49
C GLU A 105 -4.81 22.80 12.35
N ILE A 106 -5.44 22.38 11.23
CA ILE A 106 -5.68 20.97 10.91
C ILE A 106 -4.34 20.24 10.71
N ASN A 107 -3.43 20.87 9.97
CA ASN A 107 -2.12 20.29 9.67
C ASN A 107 -1.28 20.11 10.94
N GLN A 108 -1.28 21.11 11.83
CA GLN A 108 -0.61 21.05 13.13
C GLN A 108 -1.19 19.95 14.03
N TRP A 109 -2.51 19.72 13.98
CA TRP A 109 -3.14 18.61 14.69
C TRP A 109 -2.55 17.26 14.25
N PHE A 110 -2.47 16.99 12.93
CA PHE A 110 -1.84 15.76 12.43
C PHE A 110 -0.33 15.69 12.73
N SER A 111 0.38 16.82 12.63
CA SER A 111 1.82 16.90 12.90
C SER A 111 2.16 16.49 14.34
N ARG A 112 1.30 16.80 15.31
CA ARG A 112 1.48 16.40 16.71
C ARG A 112 1.55 14.89 16.88
N TYR A 113 0.77 14.14 16.11
CA TYR A 113 0.73 12.68 16.16
C TYR A 113 1.85 12.03 15.36
N LEU A 114 2.15 12.56 14.17
CA LEU A 114 3.18 12.01 13.29
C LEU A 114 4.60 12.47 13.63
N LYS A 115 4.73 13.43 14.55
CA LYS A 115 6.02 14.01 15.00
C LYS A 115 6.84 14.60 13.85
N MET A 116 6.16 15.12 12.84
CA MET A 116 6.75 15.83 11.70
C MET A 116 5.75 16.77 11.05
N ALA A 117 6.24 17.76 10.30
CA ALA A 117 5.39 18.63 9.49
C ALA A 117 4.65 17.79 8.43
N VAL A 118 3.33 17.88 8.42
CA VAL A 118 2.47 17.18 7.46
C VAL A 118 1.32 18.06 7.03
N GLN A 119 0.65 17.68 5.95
CA GLN A 119 -0.57 18.32 5.46
C GLN A 119 -1.65 17.28 5.20
N LEU A 120 -2.89 17.60 5.55
CA LEU A 120 -4.05 16.88 5.04
C LEU A 120 -4.41 17.47 3.67
N ARG A 121 -4.59 16.60 2.67
CA ARG A 121 -4.99 16.98 1.32
C ARG A 121 -6.30 16.35 0.91
N TRP A 122 -7.06 17.06 0.08
CA TRP A 122 -8.32 16.61 -0.51
C TRP A 122 -8.27 16.72 -2.04
N THR A 123 -8.70 15.69 -2.76
CA THR A 123 -8.70 15.70 -4.24
C THR A 123 -9.68 16.70 -4.86
N GLY A 124 -10.59 17.26 -4.07
CA GLY A 124 -11.79 17.92 -4.58
C GLY A 124 -12.84 16.91 -5.03
N GLU A 125 -13.96 17.40 -5.55
CA GLU A 125 -15.04 16.57 -6.10
C GLU A 125 -14.59 15.74 -7.30
N LYS A 126 -13.67 16.29 -8.11
CA LYS A 126 -13.13 15.68 -9.32
C LYS A 126 -11.61 15.62 -9.24
N SER A 127 -11.08 14.41 -9.08
CA SER A 127 -9.63 14.19 -9.13
C SER A 127 -9.04 14.53 -10.51
N THR A 128 -7.91 15.23 -10.51
CA THR A 128 -7.10 15.49 -11.71
C THR A 128 -6.18 14.31 -12.06
N ARG A 129 -6.03 13.34 -11.16
CA ARG A 129 -5.17 12.17 -11.34
C ARG A 129 -5.82 11.10 -12.22
N ARG A 130 -5.00 10.38 -12.99
CA ARG A 130 -5.43 9.31 -13.92
C ARG A 130 -4.71 7.99 -13.69
N VAL A 131 -5.36 6.88 -14.01
CA VAL A 131 -4.74 5.55 -13.99
C VAL A 131 -3.68 5.46 -15.10
N LYS A 132 -2.44 5.09 -14.75
CA LYS A 132 -1.32 5.07 -15.71
C LYS A 132 -1.55 4.20 -16.95
N LYS A 133 -2.30 3.11 -16.81
CA LYS A 133 -2.63 2.17 -17.91
C LYS A 133 -4.00 2.42 -18.56
N SER A 134 -4.74 3.41 -18.08
CA SER A 134 -6.07 3.80 -18.56
C SER A 134 -6.23 5.30 -18.30
N PRO A 135 -5.57 6.16 -19.11
CA PRO A 135 -5.49 7.60 -18.88
C PRO A 135 -6.84 8.34 -18.88
N GLU A 136 -7.87 7.72 -19.41
CA GLU A 136 -9.27 8.16 -19.35
C GLU A 136 -9.90 7.97 -17.97
N THR A 137 -9.41 7.01 -17.17
CA THR A 137 -9.98 6.68 -15.86
C THR A 137 -9.39 7.57 -14.78
N ALA A 138 -10.25 8.36 -14.12
CA ALA A 138 -9.89 9.09 -12.91
C ALA A 138 -9.53 8.14 -11.77
N VAL A 139 -8.66 8.57 -10.85
CA VAL A 139 -8.36 7.85 -9.62
C VAL A 139 -8.11 8.85 -8.49
N SER A 140 -8.55 8.55 -7.28
CA SER A 140 -8.28 9.37 -6.10
C SER A 140 -6.84 9.18 -5.59
N PHE A 141 -6.59 9.35 -4.29
CA PHE A 141 -5.31 9.01 -3.65
C PHE A 141 -5.09 7.48 -3.50
N ALA A 142 -5.96 6.63 -4.07
CA ALA A 142 -5.72 5.19 -4.19
C ALA A 142 -4.35 4.89 -4.85
N ASP A 143 -3.75 3.71 -4.65
CA ASP A 143 -2.39 3.46 -5.15
C ASP A 143 -2.30 3.52 -6.68
N GLY A 144 -3.14 2.76 -7.38
CA GLY A 144 -3.09 2.74 -8.84
C GLY A 144 -4.41 2.47 -9.56
N TYR A 145 -5.41 1.94 -8.85
CA TYR A 145 -6.73 1.66 -9.42
C TYR A 145 -7.84 2.10 -8.46
N PRO A 146 -9.01 2.51 -8.99
CA PRO A 146 -10.16 2.98 -8.21
C PRO A 146 -10.77 1.94 -7.25
N TYR A 147 -10.74 0.66 -7.63
CA TYR A 147 -11.36 -0.41 -6.86
C TYR A 147 -10.42 -1.59 -6.70
N LEU A 148 -10.57 -2.26 -5.56
CA LEU A 148 -10.00 -3.57 -5.31
C LEU A 148 -11.11 -4.58 -4.98
N LEU A 149 -11.21 -5.63 -5.80
CA LEU A 149 -12.09 -6.77 -5.57
C LEU A 149 -11.34 -7.89 -4.85
N ILE A 150 -11.97 -8.48 -3.82
CA ILE A 150 -11.44 -9.60 -3.05
C ILE A 150 -12.49 -10.69 -2.95
N ASN A 151 -12.10 -11.92 -3.25
CA ASN A 151 -12.91 -13.11 -3.02
C ASN A 151 -12.65 -13.67 -1.61
N GLU A 152 -13.71 -13.83 -0.81
CA GLU A 152 -13.61 -14.37 0.54
C GLU A 152 -13.08 -15.82 0.55
N ALA A 153 -13.39 -16.62 -0.48
CA ALA A 153 -12.86 -17.98 -0.60
C ALA A 153 -11.33 -18.01 -0.81
N SER A 154 -10.80 -17.04 -1.58
CA SER A 154 -9.35 -16.85 -1.74
C SER A 154 -8.69 -16.46 -0.42
N PHE A 155 -9.35 -15.61 0.37
CA PHE A 155 -8.86 -15.20 1.68
C PHE A 155 -8.87 -16.38 2.67
N GLN A 156 -9.93 -17.18 2.70
CA GLN A 156 -10.01 -18.39 3.54
C GLN A 156 -8.92 -19.40 3.16
N TYR A 157 -8.66 -19.58 1.86
CA TYR A 157 -7.57 -20.44 1.38
C TYR A 157 -6.19 -19.98 1.88
N LEU A 158 -5.95 -18.67 1.89
CA LEU A 158 -4.75 -18.06 2.48
C LEU A 158 -4.71 -18.25 4.00
N GLN A 159 -5.81 -17.98 4.69
CA GLN A 159 -5.90 -18.07 6.15
C GLN A 159 -5.60 -19.48 6.65
N GLN A 160 -6.04 -20.53 5.94
CA GLN A 160 -5.73 -21.92 6.27
C GLN A 160 -4.22 -22.28 6.17
N ARG A 161 -3.45 -21.50 5.41
CA ARG A 161 -2.00 -21.70 5.22
C ARG A 161 -1.15 -20.76 6.06
N CYS A 162 -1.75 -19.68 6.55
CA CYS A 162 -1.05 -18.66 7.28
C CYS A 162 -0.92 -19.08 8.75
N PRO A 163 0.29 -19.14 9.32
CA PRO A 163 0.48 -19.50 10.72
C PRO A 163 -0.01 -18.39 11.68
N ALA A 164 -0.23 -17.17 11.17
CA ALA A 164 -0.70 -16.03 11.92
C ALA A 164 -2.21 -15.82 11.75
N SER A 165 -2.85 -15.27 12.78
CA SER A 165 -4.22 -14.76 12.65
C SER A 165 -4.21 -13.51 11.75
N ILE A 166 -4.93 -13.59 10.64
CA ILE A 166 -5.05 -12.49 9.67
C ILE A 166 -6.49 -12.04 9.51
N ASN A 167 -6.66 -10.77 9.15
CA ASN A 167 -7.95 -10.16 8.90
C ASN A 167 -8.04 -9.63 7.45
N ILE A 168 -9.20 -9.80 6.82
CA ILE A 168 -9.37 -9.50 5.39
C ILE A 168 -9.26 -7.99 5.12
N GLU A 169 -9.59 -7.15 6.09
CA GLU A 169 -9.46 -5.70 6.05
C GLU A 169 -8.00 -5.23 5.92
N GLN A 170 -7.02 -6.07 6.29
CA GLN A 170 -5.60 -5.77 6.05
C GLN A 170 -5.28 -5.62 4.55
N PHE A 171 -6.08 -6.24 3.68
CA PHE A 171 -5.95 -6.15 2.22
C PHE A 171 -6.63 -4.94 1.61
N ARG A 172 -7.42 -4.20 2.41
CA ARG A 172 -8.05 -2.91 2.05
C ARG A 172 -8.90 -2.96 0.78
N GLY A 173 -9.59 -4.09 0.57
CA GLY A 173 -10.52 -4.31 -0.53
C GLY A 173 -11.75 -3.42 -0.43
N ASN A 174 -12.26 -2.98 -1.57
CA ASN A 174 -13.50 -2.21 -1.66
C ASN A 174 -14.72 -3.10 -1.78
N ILE A 175 -14.61 -4.14 -2.62
CA ILE A 175 -15.71 -5.03 -2.96
C ILE A 175 -15.28 -6.44 -2.58
N LEU A 176 -15.91 -6.98 -1.55
CA LEU A 176 -15.71 -8.36 -1.15
C LEU A 176 -16.88 -9.19 -1.67
N ILE A 177 -16.56 -10.37 -2.17
CA ILE A 177 -17.54 -11.29 -2.75
C ILE A 177 -17.44 -12.67 -2.12
N THR A 178 -18.53 -13.42 -2.25
CA THR A 178 -18.63 -14.82 -1.82
C THR A 178 -19.29 -15.66 -2.91
N GLY A 179 -19.21 -17.00 -2.80
CA GLY A 179 -19.82 -17.96 -3.72
C GLY A 179 -18.97 -18.36 -4.93
N ALA A 180 -17.80 -17.75 -5.10
CA ALA A 180 -16.79 -18.16 -6.08
C ALA A 180 -15.77 -19.14 -5.45
N LYS A 181 -15.11 -19.95 -6.29
CA LYS A 181 -14.01 -20.82 -5.82
C LYS A 181 -12.76 -20.00 -5.47
N PRO A 182 -11.85 -20.49 -4.61
CA PRO A 182 -10.60 -19.78 -4.34
C PRO A 182 -9.84 -19.42 -5.63
N PHE A 183 -9.49 -18.15 -5.76
CA PHE A 183 -8.77 -17.52 -6.87
C PHE A 183 -9.48 -17.56 -8.24
N GLU A 184 -10.77 -17.91 -8.28
CA GLU A 184 -11.55 -17.89 -9.52
C GLU A 184 -11.61 -16.49 -10.14
N GLU A 185 -11.55 -15.43 -9.31
CA GLU A 185 -11.50 -14.03 -9.74
C GLU A 185 -10.30 -13.69 -10.63
N ASP A 186 -9.23 -14.49 -10.60
CA ASP A 186 -8.06 -14.29 -11.46
C ASP A 186 -8.38 -14.53 -12.94
N THR A 187 -9.43 -15.32 -13.21
CA THR A 187 -9.89 -15.64 -14.58
C THR A 187 -10.92 -14.65 -15.10
N TRP A 188 -11.40 -13.70 -14.30
CA TRP A 188 -12.46 -12.81 -14.77
C TRP A 188 -11.86 -11.61 -15.50
N GLN A 189 -12.46 -11.27 -16.63
CA GLN A 189 -12.13 -10.08 -17.41
C GLN A 189 -13.12 -8.97 -17.13
N THR A 190 -14.42 -9.28 -17.22
CA THR A 190 -15.48 -8.29 -17.05
C THR A 190 -16.59 -8.90 -16.21
N ILE A 191 -17.09 -8.13 -15.23
CA ILE A 191 -18.20 -8.52 -14.37
C ILE A 191 -19.30 -7.46 -14.39
N ARG A 192 -20.49 -7.84 -13.95
CA ARG A 192 -21.60 -6.94 -13.67
C ARG A 192 -22.09 -7.14 -12.25
N ILE A 193 -22.32 -6.04 -11.54
CA ILE A 193 -22.93 -6.01 -10.21
C ILE A 193 -24.08 -5.01 -10.26
N GLY A 194 -25.32 -5.50 -10.22
CA GLY A 194 -26.50 -4.67 -10.50
C GLY A 194 -26.39 -3.98 -11.86
N SER A 195 -26.46 -2.65 -11.89
CA SER A 195 -26.29 -1.85 -13.10
C SER A 195 -24.84 -1.46 -13.38
N VAL A 196 -23.84 -1.92 -12.62
CA VAL A 196 -22.45 -1.48 -12.77
C VAL A 196 -21.63 -2.55 -13.49
N VAL A 197 -21.10 -2.23 -14.67
CA VAL A 197 -20.18 -3.09 -15.42
C VAL A 197 -18.74 -2.70 -15.09
N MET A 198 -17.89 -3.68 -14.80
CA MET A 198 -16.54 -3.48 -14.30
C MET A 198 -15.53 -4.37 -15.04
N ASP A 199 -14.34 -3.83 -15.28
CA ASP A 199 -13.22 -4.57 -15.87
C ASP A 199 -12.13 -4.85 -14.82
N LEU A 200 -11.72 -6.12 -14.74
CA LEU A 200 -10.64 -6.57 -13.87
C LEU A 200 -9.31 -6.42 -14.61
N MET A 201 -8.61 -5.33 -14.33
CA MET A 201 -7.45 -4.89 -15.11
C MET A 201 -6.21 -5.74 -14.86
N LYS A 202 -5.92 -6.08 -13.60
CA LYS A 202 -4.77 -6.91 -13.23
C LYS A 202 -4.88 -7.43 -11.79
N PRO A 203 -4.19 -8.54 -11.46
CA PRO A 203 -3.94 -8.92 -10.08
C PRO A 203 -3.33 -7.76 -9.28
N CYS A 204 -3.68 -7.67 -8.00
CA CYS A 204 -3.18 -6.64 -7.12
C CYS A 204 -1.97 -7.14 -6.33
N SER A 205 -0.82 -6.60 -6.68
CA SER A 205 0.44 -6.85 -6.00
C SER A 205 0.41 -6.29 -4.59
N ARG A 206 0.85 -7.09 -3.63
CA ARG A 206 0.74 -6.86 -2.20
C ARG A 206 2.07 -6.42 -1.61
N CYS A 207 1.98 -5.50 -0.67
CA CYS A 207 3.11 -4.94 0.04
C CYS A 207 2.94 -5.14 1.55
N ILE A 208 3.91 -4.66 2.31
CA ILE A 208 3.95 -4.77 3.78
C ILE A 208 2.72 -4.20 4.48
N MET A 209 1.92 -3.36 3.81
CA MET A 209 0.65 -2.88 4.34
C MET A 209 -0.26 -4.01 4.82
N THR A 210 -0.24 -5.15 4.12
CA THR A 210 -1.04 -6.33 4.48
C THR A 210 -0.60 -7.00 5.79
N THR A 211 0.59 -6.71 6.29
CA THR A 211 1.14 -7.31 7.51
C THR A 211 0.90 -6.46 8.75
N ILE A 212 0.31 -5.28 8.59
CA ILE A 212 0.08 -4.35 9.69
C ILE A 212 -1.28 -4.63 10.30
N SER A 213 -1.34 -4.78 11.62
CA SER A 213 -2.59 -4.85 12.35
C SER A 213 -3.37 -3.54 12.17
N ILE A 214 -4.63 -3.65 11.73
CA ILE A 214 -5.51 -2.49 11.51
C ILE A 214 -5.93 -1.79 12.80
N ASP A 215 -5.88 -2.48 13.94
CA ASP A 215 -6.30 -1.92 15.24
C ASP A 215 -5.10 -1.42 16.07
N LYS A 216 -3.95 -2.08 15.94
CA LYS A 216 -2.75 -1.74 16.72
C LYS A 216 -1.73 -0.92 15.94
N GLY A 217 -1.80 -0.90 14.60
CA GLY A 217 -0.76 -0.27 13.78
C GLY A 217 0.60 -0.95 13.93
N VAL A 218 0.65 -2.25 14.25
CA VAL A 218 1.92 -2.97 14.44
C VAL A 218 2.14 -3.93 13.29
N LYS A 219 3.34 -3.87 12.68
CA LYS A 219 3.77 -4.82 11.65
C LYS A 219 3.96 -6.19 12.27
N HIS A 220 3.45 -7.24 11.60
CA HIS A 220 3.71 -8.61 12.03
C HIS A 220 5.22 -8.92 11.94
N PRO A 221 5.85 -9.49 12.99
CA PRO A 221 7.30 -9.72 13.03
C PRO A 221 7.78 -10.62 11.88
N ASN A 222 7.00 -11.65 11.55
CA ASN A 222 7.32 -12.59 10.46
C ASN A 222 6.79 -12.14 9.09
N THR A 223 6.33 -10.89 8.96
CA THR A 223 5.76 -10.35 7.71
C THR A 223 4.58 -11.15 7.14
N GLU A 224 3.77 -11.77 8.01
CA GLU A 224 2.53 -12.45 7.62
C GLU A 224 1.40 -11.46 7.36
N PRO A 225 0.48 -11.72 6.40
CA PRO A 225 0.38 -12.91 5.55
C PRO A 225 1.26 -12.89 4.28
N LEU A 226 2.07 -11.85 4.11
CA LEU A 226 2.82 -11.67 2.87
C LEU A 226 3.84 -12.79 2.65
N ALA A 227 4.49 -13.26 3.72
CA ALA A 227 5.37 -14.43 3.69
C ALA A 227 4.63 -15.69 3.22
N THR A 228 3.44 -15.98 3.76
CA THR A 228 2.62 -17.11 3.28
C THR A 228 2.24 -16.96 1.81
N LEU A 229 1.76 -15.78 1.39
CA LEU A 229 1.40 -15.53 -0.01
C LEU A 229 2.58 -15.75 -0.96
N GLN A 230 3.80 -15.44 -0.56
CA GLN A 230 4.98 -15.62 -1.39
C GLN A 230 5.21 -17.06 -1.86
N THR A 231 4.76 -18.04 -1.08
CA THR A 231 4.96 -19.46 -1.38
C THR A 231 4.13 -19.96 -2.57
N PHE A 232 3.05 -19.25 -2.93
CA PHE A 232 2.14 -19.72 -3.99
C PHE A 232 1.54 -18.61 -4.87
N ARG A 233 1.83 -17.34 -4.58
CA ARG A 233 1.32 -16.16 -5.31
C ARG A 233 2.42 -15.23 -5.80
N SER A 234 3.68 -15.67 -5.80
CA SER A 234 4.80 -14.94 -6.39
C SER A 234 4.91 -15.24 -7.87
N ASP A 235 5.11 -14.20 -8.69
CA ASP A 235 5.48 -14.37 -10.10
C ASP A 235 7.01 -14.39 -10.30
N GLU A 236 7.44 -14.54 -11.55
CA GLU A 236 8.86 -14.54 -11.93
C GLU A 236 9.60 -13.22 -11.61
N LYS A 237 8.86 -12.12 -11.42
CA LYS A 237 9.42 -10.81 -11.06
C LYS A 237 9.50 -10.62 -9.54
N GLY A 238 8.93 -11.53 -8.76
CA GLY A 238 8.82 -11.45 -7.31
C GLY A 238 7.62 -10.63 -6.82
N ASP A 239 6.68 -10.26 -7.71
CA ASP A 239 5.42 -9.63 -7.30
C ASP A 239 4.51 -10.68 -6.68
N VAL A 240 3.98 -10.37 -5.50
CA VAL A 240 3.09 -11.25 -4.73
C VAL A 240 1.67 -10.75 -4.86
N ASP A 241 0.78 -11.52 -5.47
CA ASP A 241 -0.56 -11.02 -5.83
C ASP A 241 -1.69 -11.65 -5.00
N PHE A 242 -2.66 -10.83 -4.63
CA PHE A 242 -3.92 -11.27 -4.03
C PHE A 242 -5.02 -10.31 -4.49
N GLY A 243 -6.24 -10.74 -4.79
CA GLY A 243 -7.32 -9.87 -5.28
C GLY A 243 -7.03 -9.16 -6.62
N GLN A 244 -8.02 -8.43 -7.12
CA GLN A 244 -8.01 -7.87 -8.49
C GLN A 244 -8.26 -6.36 -8.49
N ASN A 245 -7.41 -5.61 -9.19
CA ASN A 245 -7.63 -4.19 -9.45
C ASN A 245 -8.70 -4.01 -10.52
N VAL A 246 -9.66 -3.12 -10.25
CA VAL A 246 -10.87 -2.97 -11.05
C VAL A 246 -11.10 -1.50 -11.44
N ILE A 247 -11.62 -1.30 -12.65
CA ILE A 247 -12.20 -0.04 -13.14
C ILE A 247 -13.67 -0.28 -13.51
N ILE A 248 -14.48 0.78 -13.54
CA ILE A 248 -15.88 0.70 -13.97
C ILE A 248 -16.04 1.28 -15.37
N ARG A 249 -17.02 0.76 -16.12
CA ARG A 249 -17.45 1.33 -17.41
C ARG A 249 -18.59 2.32 -17.26
N GLN A 250 -19.38 2.19 -16.21
CA GLN A 250 -20.56 3.00 -15.94
C GLN A 250 -20.77 3.15 -14.44
N THR A 251 -21.27 4.31 -14.03
CA THR A 251 -21.57 4.59 -12.62
C THR A 251 -22.87 3.91 -12.17
N GLY A 252 -23.03 3.76 -10.86
CA GLY A 252 -24.25 3.17 -10.30
C GLY A 252 -24.11 2.81 -8.83
N ILE A 253 -25.18 2.32 -8.23
CA ILE A 253 -25.19 1.90 -6.83
C ILE A 253 -24.91 0.41 -6.77
N ILE A 254 -23.97 0.02 -5.91
CA ILE A 254 -23.73 -1.37 -5.53
C ILE A 254 -24.15 -1.57 -4.07
N ARG A 255 -24.85 -2.67 -3.80
CA ARG A 255 -25.32 -3.05 -2.47
C ARG A 255 -24.72 -4.38 -2.04
N VAL A 256 -24.55 -4.54 -0.73
CA VAL A 256 -24.30 -5.86 -0.16
C VAL A 256 -25.49 -6.77 -0.48
N GLY A 257 -25.21 -7.98 -0.95
CA GLY A 257 -26.21 -8.93 -1.44
C GLY A 257 -26.44 -8.90 -2.95
N ASP A 258 -25.97 -7.87 -3.67
CA ASP A 258 -26.08 -7.83 -5.13
C ASP A 258 -25.36 -9.02 -5.77
N THR A 259 -25.99 -9.64 -6.77
CA THR A 259 -25.40 -10.73 -7.54
C THR A 259 -24.28 -10.20 -8.44
N VAL A 260 -23.21 -10.98 -8.52
CA VAL A 260 -22.07 -10.75 -9.41
C VAL A 260 -22.17 -11.71 -10.58
N GLU A 261 -22.36 -11.16 -11.78
CA GLU A 261 -22.39 -11.89 -13.04
C GLU A 261 -21.04 -11.75 -13.74
N VAL A 262 -20.43 -12.87 -14.13
CA VAL A 262 -19.19 -12.85 -14.93
C VAL A 262 -19.56 -12.80 -16.41
N LEU A 263 -19.23 -11.70 -17.07
CA LEU A 263 -19.58 -11.45 -18.47
C LEU A 263 -18.51 -11.93 -19.45
N ALA A 264 -17.25 -11.90 -19.03
CA ALA A 264 -16.12 -12.32 -19.84
C ALA A 264 -14.99 -12.88 -18.96
N TYR A 265 -14.26 -13.83 -19.52
CA TYR A 265 -13.13 -14.49 -18.89
C TYR A 265 -11.82 -14.18 -19.62
N LYS A 266 -10.73 -14.17 -18.88
CA LYS A 266 -9.34 -14.06 -19.35
C LYS A 266 -8.53 -15.23 -18.82
N LYS A 267 -7.35 -15.44 -19.40
CA LYS A 267 -6.37 -16.37 -18.85
C LYS A 267 -5.83 -15.81 -17.52
N ALA A 268 -5.89 -16.62 -16.47
CA ALA A 268 -5.28 -16.27 -15.18
C ALA A 268 -3.75 -16.15 -15.31
N LYS A 269 -3.18 -15.27 -14.49
CA LYS A 269 -1.73 -15.15 -14.35
C LYS A 269 -1.17 -16.44 -13.73
N GLN A 270 -0.03 -16.90 -14.24
CA GLN A 270 0.68 -18.05 -13.67
C GLN A 270 1.62 -17.58 -12.57
N TYR A 271 1.68 -18.36 -11.49
CA TYR A 271 2.54 -18.11 -10.35
C TYR A 271 3.55 -19.23 -10.22
N LEU A 272 4.71 -18.90 -9.66
CA LEU A 272 5.71 -19.89 -9.31
C LEU A 272 5.20 -20.69 -8.11
N VAL A 273 5.23 -22.02 -8.23
CA VAL A 273 5.08 -22.91 -7.08
C VAL A 273 6.46 -22.96 -6.42
N THR A 274 6.70 -22.12 -5.43
CA THR A 274 7.88 -22.26 -4.59
C THR A 274 7.57 -23.27 -3.51
N THR A 275 8.20 -24.44 -3.58
CA THR A 275 8.30 -25.33 -2.41
C THR A 275 8.80 -24.48 -1.25
N PRO A 276 8.20 -24.54 -0.05
CA PRO A 276 8.65 -23.73 1.08
C PRO A 276 10.15 -23.97 1.25
N VAL A 277 10.96 -22.95 0.96
CA VAL A 277 12.31 -22.92 1.48
C VAL A 277 12.08 -22.84 2.97
N GLU A 278 12.49 -23.89 3.69
CA GLU A 278 12.50 -23.90 5.14
C GLU A 278 12.95 -22.51 5.60
N THR A 279 12.08 -21.83 6.34
CA THR A 279 12.47 -20.69 7.15
C THR A 279 13.51 -21.21 8.14
N GLN A 280 14.75 -21.32 7.69
CA GLN A 280 15.90 -21.22 8.57
C GLN A 280 15.74 -19.85 9.20
N SER A 281 15.36 -19.87 10.47
CA SER A 281 15.42 -18.73 11.37
C SER A 281 16.69 -17.96 11.05
N THR A 282 16.53 -16.78 10.45
CA THR A 282 17.65 -15.88 10.25
C THR A 282 18.16 -15.57 11.66
N PRO A 283 19.46 -15.74 11.95
CA PRO A 283 19.98 -15.35 13.24
C PRO A 283 19.61 -13.88 13.44
N MET A 284 18.95 -13.58 14.56
CA MET A 284 18.98 -12.22 15.09
C MET A 284 20.45 -11.81 15.06
N VAL A 285 20.76 -10.71 14.38
CA VAL A 285 22.05 -10.05 14.54
C VAL A 285 22.13 -9.70 16.02
N LYS A 286 22.88 -10.52 16.76
CA LYS A 286 23.16 -10.35 18.18
C LYS A 286 23.91 -9.03 18.31
N ASN A 287 23.41 -8.14 19.17
CA ASN A 287 24.16 -7.15 19.95
C ASN A 287 25.57 -6.81 19.39
N THR A 288 25.63 -6.14 18.25
CA THR A 288 26.81 -5.36 17.87
C THR A 288 26.64 -3.97 18.46
N GLN A 289 27.69 -3.44 19.11
CA GLN A 289 27.71 -2.05 19.56
C GLN A 289 27.35 -1.13 18.38
N GLU A 290 26.54 -0.11 18.65
CA GLU A 290 26.21 0.92 17.67
C GLU A 290 27.50 1.59 17.20
N GLN A 291 27.71 1.61 15.88
CA GLN A 291 28.88 2.19 15.25
C GLN A 291 28.44 3.08 14.10
N ALA A 292 29.00 4.29 14.08
CA ALA A 292 28.92 5.17 12.92
C ALA A 292 29.67 4.53 11.74
N VAL A 293 29.07 4.59 10.57
CA VAL A 293 29.67 4.11 9.31
C VAL A 293 29.59 5.22 8.27
N SER A 294 30.55 5.26 7.36
CA SER A 294 30.50 6.12 6.18
C SER A 294 29.72 5.42 5.06
N ILE A 295 28.70 6.08 4.54
CA ILE A 295 27.93 5.61 3.39
C ILE A 295 28.21 6.56 2.22
N GLU A 296 28.85 6.04 1.18
CA GLU A 296 29.00 6.74 -0.10
C GLU A 296 27.88 6.31 -1.06
N PHE A 297 27.09 7.26 -1.55
CA PHE A 297 26.06 7.01 -2.56
C PHE A 297 26.18 8.01 -3.71
N ASN A 298 26.37 7.50 -4.94
CA ASN A 298 26.56 8.32 -6.15
C ASN A 298 27.65 9.42 -6.02
N GLY A 299 28.71 9.16 -5.24
CA GLY A 299 29.85 10.07 -5.07
C GLY A 299 29.72 11.08 -3.93
N GLU A 300 28.60 11.09 -3.22
CA GLU A 300 28.42 11.86 -1.99
C GLU A 300 28.54 10.96 -0.78
N VAL A 301 29.17 11.45 0.28
CA VAL A 301 29.44 10.70 1.50
C VAL A 301 28.65 11.31 2.64
N PHE A 302 27.91 10.48 3.38
CA PHE A 302 27.21 10.89 4.59
C PHE A 302 27.44 9.87 5.72
N GLU A 303 27.24 10.32 6.95
CA GLU A 303 27.35 9.47 8.13
C GLU A 303 26.06 8.66 8.32
N GLY A 304 26.22 7.36 8.46
CA GLY A 304 25.17 6.39 8.76
C GLY A 304 25.51 5.54 9.98
N ASN A 305 24.77 4.46 10.19
CA ASN A 305 25.00 3.53 11.28
C ASN A 305 24.82 2.06 10.85
N ASN A 306 25.28 1.15 11.72
CA ASN A 306 25.16 -0.29 11.56
C ASN A 306 23.86 -0.89 12.17
N GLN A 307 22.81 -0.09 12.37
CA GLN A 307 21.54 -0.50 12.99
C GLN A 307 20.35 -0.35 12.04
N GLU A 308 20.32 0.68 11.21
CA GLU A 308 19.23 1.00 10.29
C GLU A 308 19.45 0.40 8.90
N VAL A 309 18.36 0.08 8.20
CA VAL A 309 18.47 -0.41 6.82
C VAL A 309 18.93 0.70 5.88
N LEU A 310 19.75 0.34 4.89
CA LEU A 310 20.29 1.27 3.89
C LEU A 310 19.23 2.12 3.20
N LEU A 311 18.02 1.57 2.95
CA LEU A 311 16.93 2.34 2.35
C LEU A 311 16.55 3.56 3.19
N GLU A 312 16.42 3.40 4.51
CA GLU A 312 15.99 4.50 5.38
C GLU A 312 17.10 5.54 5.54
N GLN A 313 18.35 5.10 5.67
CA GLN A 313 19.52 5.97 5.73
C GLN A 313 19.68 6.81 4.44
N LEU A 314 19.47 6.20 3.27
CA LEU A 314 19.50 6.90 1.98
C LEU A 314 18.34 7.91 1.83
N GLU A 315 17.13 7.53 2.21
CA GLU A 315 15.97 8.44 2.16
C GLU A 315 16.11 9.64 3.09
N ASN A 316 16.63 9.42 4.30
CA ASN A 316 16.86 10.49 5.28
C ASN A 316 17.92 11.50 4.79
N ASN A 317 18.80 11.07 3.89
CA ASN A 317 19.79 11.92 3.21
C ASN A 317 19.32 12.40 1.83
N GLY A 318 18.01 12.32 1.55
CA GLY A 318 17.40 12.92 0.36
C GLY A 318 17.46 12.08 -0.92
N TYR A 319 17.97 10.85 -0.87
CA TYR A 319 18.03 9.98 -2.05
C TYR A 319 16.73 9.22 -2.28
N ALA A 320 16.16 9.37 -3.47
CA ALA A 320 14.96 8.66 -3.90
C ALA A 320 15.31 7.27 -4.47
N ILE A 321 15.27 6.25 -3.62
CA ILE A 321 15.40 4.85 -4.06
C ILE A 321 14.01 4.29 -4.37
N PRO A 322 13.78 3.62 -5.51
CA PRO A 322 12.51 2.94 -5.75
C PRO A 322 12.24 1.87 -4.68
N TYR A 323 11.07 1.87 -4.04
CA TYR A 323 10.67 0.79 -3.13
C TYR A 323 9.17 0.54 -3.22
N SER A 324 8.74 -0.63 -2.76
CA SER A 324 7.32 -0.97 -2.62
C SER A 324 7.03 -1.65 -1.29
N CYS A 325 7.73 -2.75 -0.97
CA CYS A 325 7.46 -3.53 0.23
C CYS A 325 8.23 -3.10 1.50
N ARG A 326 9.41 -2.47 1.40
CA ARG A 326 10.30 -2.20 2.56
C ARG A 326 10.61 -3.39 3.47
N ALA A 327 10.53 -4.61 2.93
CA ALA A 327 10.66 -5.83 3.72
C ALA A 327 11.46 -6.92 3.00
N GLY A 328 12.20 -6.54 1.96
CA GLY A 328 13.07 -7.45 1.20
C GLY A 328 12.34 -8.39 0.24
N LEU A 329 11.06 -8.13 -0.04
CA LEU A 329 10.18 -9.08 -0.72
C LEU A 329 9.93 -8.77 -2.20
N CYS A 330 9.72 -7.49 -2.55
CA CYS A 330 9.29 -7.10 -3.90
C CYS A 330 10.44 -6.81 -4.88
N GLY A 331 11.69 -6.80 -4.41
CA GLY A 331 12.84 -6.47 -5.26
C GLY A 331 12.90 -5.03 -5.79
N SER A 332 11.99 -4.13 -5.44
CA SER A 332 12.01 -2.76 -5.98
C SER A 332 13.20 -1.95 -5.45
N CYS A 333 13.62 -2.21 -4.21
CA CYS A 333 14.71 -1.51 -3.51
C CYS A 333 16.11 -2.03 -3.88
N VAL A 334 16.27 -2.70 -5.04
CA VAL A 334 17.60 -3.22 -5.42
C VAL A 334 18.52 -2.06 -5.80
N ILE A 335 19.70 -2.06 -5.19
CA ILE A 335 20.84 -1.18 -5.53
C ILE A 335 22.10 -2.01 -5.70
N GLN A 336 23.17 -1.41 -6.22
CA GLN A 336 24.48 -2.01 -6.33
C GLN A 336 25.30 -1.68 -5.06
N LEU A 337 25.91 -2.70 -4.47
CA LEU A 337 26.99 -2.58 -3.50
C LEU A 337 28.30 -2.64 -4.27
N ASP A 338 29.00 -1.51 -4.33
CA ASP A 338 30.26 -1.34 -5.07
C ASP A 338 31.45 -1.71 -4.18
N GLU A 339 31.44 -1.27 -2.91
CA GLU A 339 32.47 -1.59 -1.91
C GLU A 339 31.86 -1.75 -0.51
N GLY A 340 32.53 -2.51 0.35
CA GLY A 340 32.12 -2.77 1.73
C GLY A 340 31.21 -3.99 1.88
N ASP A 341 30.74 -4.21 3.10
CA ASP A 341 29.94 -5.37 3.48
C ASP A 341 28.62 -4.94 4.15
N VAL A 342 27.59 -5.77 4.01
CA VAL A 342 26.29 -5.57 4.61
C VAL A 342 25.79 -6.83 5.30
N ASN A 343 25.10 -6.65 6.42
CA ASN A 343 24.33 -7.69 7.08
C ASN A 343 22.93 -7.78 6.47
N ALA A 344 22.56 -8.97 5.99
CA ALA A 344 21.22 -9.25 5.49
C ALA A 344 20.24 -9.54 6.63
N LEU A 345 19.17 -8.75 6.72
CA LEU A 345 18.08 -9.00 7.68
C LEU A 345 17.13 -10.12 7.22
N LYS A 346 17.23 -10.53 5.95
CA LYS A 346 16.45 -11.61 5.36
C LYS A 346 17.26 -12.41 4.35
N ALA A 347 16.95 -13.70 4.26
CA ALA A 347 17.47 -14.56 3.21
C ALA A 347 17.15 -13.98 1.81
N GLY A 348 18.16 -13.91 0.95
CA GLY A 348 18.04 -13.36 -0.41
C GLY A 348 18.10 -11.83 -0.52
N ALA A 349 18.32 -11.10 0.58
CA ALA A 349 18.55 -9.65 0.53
C ALA A 349 19.86 -9.30 -0.19
N ILE A 350 20.90 -10.12 -0.03
CA ILE A 350 22.11 -10.07 -0.86
C ILE A 350 21.87 -10.96 -2.09
N LYS A 351 21.89 -10.35 -3.26
CA LYS A 351 21.73 -11.01 -4.56
C LYS A 351 23.11 -11.27 -5.18
N ARG A 352 23.12 -12.01 -6.28
CA ARG A 352 24.34 -12.23 -7.08
C ARG A 352 24.87 -10.90 -7.65
N SER A 353 26.16 -10.86 -7.95
CA SER A 353 26.83 -9.73 -8.61
C SER A 353 26.83 -8.41 -7.82
N GLY A 354 26.93 -8.49 -6.49
CA GLY A 354 27.00 -7.29 -5.63
C GLY A 354 25.68 -6.52 -5.52
N LYS A 355 24.56 -7.05 -6.01
CA LYS A 355 23.25 -6.40 -5.87
C LYS A 355 22.67 -6.69 -4.50
N ILE A 356 22.08 -5.70 -3.86
CA ILE A 356 21.46 -5.85 -2.54
C ILE A 356 20.08 -5.21 -2.48
N LEU A 357 19.23 -5.68 -1.58
CA LEU A 357 17.96 -5.04 -1.24
C LEU A 357 18.22 -4.01 -0.14
N ALA A 358 18.28 -2.72 -0.52
CA ALA A 358 18.54 -1.62 0.43
C ALA A 358 17.59 -1.65 1.65
N CYS A 359 16.36 -2.12 1.45
CA CYS A 359 15.35 -2.24 2.48
C CYS A 359 15.48 -3.45 3.41
N SER A 360 16.51 -4.27 3.26
CA SER A 360 16.77 -5.45 4.10
C SER A 360 18.25 -5.73 4.29
N CYS A 361 19.09 -4.72 4.07
CA CYS A 361 20.52 -4.76 4.31
C CYS A 361 20.90 -3.60 5.21
N VAL A 362 21.66 -3.89 6.25
CA VAL A 362 22.26 -2.92 7.19
C VAL A 362 23.77 -2.95 6.96
N PRO A 363 24.47 -1.81 6.93
CA PRO A 363 25.94 -1.81 6.79
C PRO A 363 26.61 -2.58 7.92
N SER A 364 27.61 -3.42 7.62
CA SER A 364 28.50 -3.99 8.64
C SER A 364 29.78 -3.15 8.84
N GLY A 365 29.98 -2.12 8.02
CA GLY A 365 31.08 -1.17 8.05
C GLY A 365 30.83 -0.05 7.03
N ASN A 366 31.87 0.65 6.61
CA ASN A 366 31.76 1.65 5.53
C ASN A 366 31.36 0.97 4.22
N VAL A 367 30.45 1.59 3.47
CA VAL A 367 29.93 1.04 2.22
C VAL A 367 29.87 2.08 1.12
N LYS A 368 30.07 1.62 -0.12
CA LYS A 368 29.89 2.40 -1.35
C LYS A 368 28.79 1.78 -2.19
N LEU A 369 27.85 2.61 -2.60
CA LEU A 369 26.59 2.20 -3.20
C LEU A 369 26.28 3.02 -4.45
N SER A 370 25.61 2.39 -5.43
CA SER A 370 25.12 3.08 -6.61
C SER A 370 23.75 2.57 -7.06
N LEU A 371 23.00 3.41 -7.77
CA LEU A 371 21.78 2.95 -8.46
C LEU A 371 22.15 1.98 -9.56
N ASN A 372 21.37 0.91 -9.71
CA ASN A 372 21.52 -0.02 -10.83
C ASN A 372 21.53 0.77 -12.15
N ARG A 373 22.69 0.83 -12.80
CA ARG A 373 22.76 1.24 -14.21
C ARG A 373 21.98 0.20 -15.01
N LYS A 374 20.97 0.66 -15.74
CA LYS A 374 20.19 -0.19 -16.65
C LYS A 374 21.08 -0.79 -17.73
#